data_AF-A0A5B9W4Z8-F1
#
_entry.id   AF-A0A5B9W4Z8-F1
#
_cell.length_a   1.000
_cell.length_b   1.000
_cell.length_c   1.000
_cell.angle_alpha   90.00
_cell.angle_beta   90.00
_cell.angle_gamma   90.00
#
_symmetry.space_group_name_H-M   'P 1'
#
loop_
_entity.id
_entity.type
_entity.pdbx_description
1 polymer ?
#
loop_
_entity_poly.entity_id
_entity_poly.type
_entity_poly.pdbx_seq_one_letter_code
_entity_poly.pdbx_strand_id
1 'polypeptide(L)'
;MRKPWCTAHVVLVLASLAPNAAWSQDRGAGKAPEPAPEEVRQAIVALRNTDIANSKGWATASRTLTRIGKAAVPPLIEELERTTADRPLRTLGFTLRAINDPRAVPALIRAIPRTLMPPGSDFGLRMDDPELLAFLRKHDLDEEDRGDGFHLGRSYREITGALHAITGRRFNEDELNFISLSGTPKQQWLQRWLFHGLASRWALWWKKNWRTFTDDPAYSKISLPLLPDAPPVAAIAAEQPFPTGENVRATGSHANVILGPPQAEKNYRAFKDLDTGREIRWPAELPEAAAGAEVAAFAARENFDLRGVEYEPPGSDRPHFALQGLGMRAWQVGNDLYGRIEADLRAGKVPDLDRPAGEMLVDLDPATGAYHPENKATFLFVTREGTTGILQLTGLVTELFRPEDLGRPLVEDPPDPPGRTAPLKLTRGFSRGIQIQYKFLVEGGQDR
;
A
#
# COMPACT_ATOMS: atom_id res chain seq x y z
N MET A 1 18.72 -36.51 12.64
CA MET A 1 17.84 -36.76 11.48
C MET A 1 16.92 -35.57 11.32
N ARG A 2 17.22 -34.66 10.37
CA ARG A 2 16.39 -33.49 10.08
C ARG A 2 15.31 -33.92 9.07
N LYS A 3 14.03 -33.66 9.38
CA LYS A 3 12.91 -33.95 8.47
C LYS A 3 13.04 -33.06 7.22
N PRO A 4 12.78 -33.59 6.00
CA PRO A 4 12.75 -32.78 4.79
C PRO A 4 11.58 -31.80 4.90
N TRP A 5 11.87 -30.51 4.73
CA TRP A 5 10.86 -29.48 4.60
C TRP A 5 10.19 -29.63 3.23
N CYS A 6 8.89 -29.96 3.23
CA CYS A 6 8.06 -29.84 2.04
C CYS A 6 7.88 -28.35 1.74
N THR A 7 8.71 -27.81 0.85
CA THR A 7 8.52 -26.49 0.26
C THR A 7 7.29 -26.56 -0.63
N ALA A 8 6.14 -26.13 -0.11
CA ALA A 8 4.98 -25.83 -0.94
C ALA A 8 5.36 -24.67 -1.86
N HIS A 9 5.83 -25.00 -3.06
CA HIS A 9 6.03 -24.03 -4.11
C HIS A 9 4.66 -23.48 -4.47
N VAL A 10 4.30 -22.32 -3.92
CA VAL A 10 3.30 -21.46 -4.54
C VAL A 10 4.00 -20.85 -5.76
N VAL A 11 4.18 -21.66 -6.81
CA VAL A 11 4.30 -21.11 -8.15
C VAL A 11 2.99 -20.38 -8.34
N LEU A 12 3.02 -19.05 -8.39
CA LEU A 12 1.93 -18.28 -8.94
C LEU A 12 1.92 -18.62 -10.44
N VAL A 13 1.37 -19.79 -10.76
CA VAL A 13 1.12 -20.19 -12.13
C VAL A 13 0.16 -19.14 -12.64
N LEU A 14 0.67 -18.24 -13.49
CA LEU A 14 -0.13 -17.45 -14.41
C LEU A 14 -0.83 -18.47 -15.31
N ALA A 15 -1.87 -19.11 -14.78
CA ALA A 15 -2.84 -19.77 -15.60
C ALA A 15 -3.45 -18.63 -16.41
N SER A 16 -3.06 -18.56 -17.69
CA SER A 16 -3.79 -17.84 -18.71
C SER A 16 -5.24 -18.33 -18.63
N LEU A 17 -6.05 -17.61 -17.85
CA LEU A 17 -7.48 -17.83 -17.80
C LEU A 17 -7.97 -17.28 -19.13
N ALA A 18 -8.36 -18.17 -20.03
CA ALA A 18 -9.00 -17.82 -21.28
C ALA A 18 -10.09 -16.75 -21.05
N PRO A 19 -10.23 -15.77 -21.95
CA PRO A 19 -11.20 -14.69 -21.80
C PRO A 19 -12.61 -15.29 -21.71
N ASN A 20 -13.18 -15.26 -20.49
CA ASN A 20 -14.56 -15.67 -20.29
C ASN A 20 -15.48 -14.65 -20.95
N ALA A 21 -16.38 -15.16 -21.79
CA ALA A 21 -17.39 -14.40 -22.50
C ALA A 21 -18.21 -13.48 -21.58
N ALA A 22 -18.71 -12.40 -22.19
CA ALA A 22 -19.45 -11.29 -21.60
C ALA A 22 -20.32 -11.64 -20.38
N TRP A 23 -20.34 -10.72 -19.42
CA TRP A 23 -21.09 -10.71 -18.17
C TRP A 23 -22.61 -10.89 -18.39
N SER A 24 -23.04 -12.12 -18.69
CA SER A 24 -24.40 -12.55 -18.45
C SER A 24 -24.43 -13.07 -17.01
N GLN A 25 -24.95 -12.25 -16.10
CA GLN A 25 -25.43 -12.78 -14.83
C GLN A 25 -26.63 -13.68 -15.19
N ASP A 26 -26.36 -14.97 -15.39
CA ASP A 26 -27.39 -16.00 -15.38
C ASP A 26 -27.91 -16.12 -13.93
N ARG A 27 -28.61 -15.07 -13.47
CA ARG A 27 -29.47 -15.13 -12.30
C ARG A 27 -30.62 -16.00 -12.75
N GLY A 28 -30.50 -17.31 -12.50
CA GLY A 28 -31.62 -18.23 -12.67
C GLY A 28 -32.88 -17.58 -12.12
N ALA A 29 -33.97 -17.66 -12.86
CA ALA A 29 -35.23 -16.93 -12.66
C ALA A 29 -35.90 -17.23 -11.30
N GLY A 30 -35.25 -16.82 -10.22
CA GLY A 30 -35.79 -16.82 -8.88
C GLY A 30 -36.84 -15.73 -8.76
N LYS A 31 -37.89 -16.04 -7.99
CA LYS A 31 -38.92 -15.10 -7.56
C LYS A 31 -38.27 -13.75 -7.22
N ALA A 32 -38.78 -12.66 -7.80
CA ALA A 32 -38.27 -11.31 -7.52
C ALA A 32 -38.22 -11.09 -6.00
N PRO A 33 -37.10 -10.60 -5.45
CA PRO A 33 -36.97 -10.40 -4.02
C PRO A 33 -38.06 -9.45 -3.53
N GLU A 34 -38.64 -9.75 -2.37
CA GLU A 34 -39.56 -8.82 -1.72
C GLU A 34 -38.83 -7.50 -1.45
N PRO A 35 -39.50 -6.35 -1.64
CA PRO A 35 -38.88 -5.05 -1.41
C PRO A 35 -38.41 -4.96 0.04
N ALA A 36 -37.20 -4.44 0.24
CA ALA A 36 -36.67 -4.22 1.57
C ALA A 36 -37.60 -3.30 2.39
N PRO A 37 -37.72 -3.50 3.71
CA PRO A 37 -38.46 -2.60 4.58
C PRO A 37 -38.00 -1.14 4.40
N GLU A 38 -38.91 -0.18 4.47
CA GLU A 38 -38.61 1.24 4.19
C GLU A 38 -37.47 1.78 5.07
N GLU A 39 -37.38 1.33 6.33
CA GLU A 39 -36.29 1.68 7.25
C GLU A 39 -34.91 1.25 6.72
N VAL A 40 -34.78 0.03 6.19
CA VAL A 40 -33.54 -0.46 5.56
C VAL A 40 -33.17 0.41 4.38
N ARG A 41 -34.17 0.76 3.56
CA ARG A 41 -33.99 1.55 2.35
C ARG A 41 -33.51 2.97 2.67
N GLN A 42 -34.10 3.61 3.67
CA GLN A 42 -33.70 4.94 4.14
C GLN A 42 -32.29 4.93 4.76
N ALA A 43 -31.97 3.90 5.55
CA ALA A 43 -30.62 3.76 6.11
C ALA A 43 -29.56 3.57 5.02
N ILE A 44 -29.85 2.77 3.97
CA ILE A 44 -28.94 2.62 2.82
C ILE A 44 -28.74 3.95 2.07
N VAL A 45 -29.80 4.76 1.90
CA VAL A 45 -29.67 6.10 1.31
C VAL A 45 -28.73 6.98 2.13
N ALA A 46 -28.79 6.92 3.46
CA ALA A 46 -27.87 7.65 4.33
C ALA A 46 -26.41 7.16 4.18
N LEU A 47 -26.16 5.84 4.04
CA LEU A 47 -24.81 5.33 3.77
C LEU A 47 -24.29 5.76 2.39
N ARG A 48 -25.15 5.79 1.37
CA ARG A 48 -24.79 6.26 0.02
C ARG A 48 -24.35 7.73 0.03
N ASN A 49 -25.00 8.55 0.83
CA ASN A 49 -24.73 9.98 0.96
C ASN A 49 -23.81 10.29 2.16
N THR A 50 -22.85 9.39 2.46
CA THR A 50 -21.94 9.55 3.60
C THR A 50 -21.20 10.89 3.52
N ASP A 51 -21.44 11.74 4.50
CA ASP A 51 -20.69 12.95 4.78
C ASP A 51 -19.81 12.73 6.01
N ILE A 52 -18.50 12.84 5.82
CA ILE A 52 -17.51 12.63 6.89
C ILE A 52 -17.51 13.79 7.88
N ALA A 53 -17.86 15.01 7.43
CA ALA A 53 -17.97 16.17 8.31
C ALA A 53 -19.18 16.08 9.25
N ASN A 54 -20.21 15.31 8.86
CA ASN A 54 -21.40 15.06 9.65
C ASN A 54 -21.61 13.55 9.88
N SER A 55 -20.81 13.00 10.79
CA SER A 55 -20.75 11.55 11.04
C SER A 55 -22.05 10.96 11.59
N LYS A 56 -22.89 11.76 12.26
CA LYS A 56 -24.11 11.30 12.95
C LYS A 56 -25.09 10.59 12.02
N GLY A 57 -25.28 11.10 10.80
CA GLY A 57 -26.26 10.57 9.85
C GLY A 57 -25.96 9.12 9.43
N TRP A 58 -24.75 8.87 8.91
CA TRP A 58 -24.37 7.53 8.47
C TRP A 58 -24.12 6.58 9.65
N ALA A 59 -23.64 7.08 10.79
CA ALA A 59 -23.45 6.27 11.98
C ALA A 59 -24.79 5.76 12.55
N THR A 60 -25.81 6.63 12.60
CA THR A 60 -27.18 6.24 13.00
C THR A 60 -27.73 5.17 12.05
N ALA A 61 -27.59 5.38 10.75
CA ALA A 61 -28.01 4.41 9.75
C ALA A 61 -27.30 3.05 9.90
N SER A 62 -25.98 3.06 10.13
CA SER A 62 -25.18 1.85 10.38
C SER A 62 -25.67 1.09 11.62
N ARG A 63 -25.94 1.81 12.73
CA ARG A 63 -26.49 1.24 13.97
C ARG A 63 -27.88 0.62 13.74
N THR A 64 -28.75 1.32 13.00
CA THR A 64 -30.08 0.82 12.64
C THR A 64 -30.00 -0.46 11.83
N LEU A 65 -29.21 -0.48 10.76
CA LEU A 65 -29.00 -1.68 9.92
C LEU A 65 -28.40 -2.84 10.73
N THR A 66 -27.49 -2.55 11.65
CA THR A 66 -26.90 -3.56 12.54
C THR A 66 -27.94 -4.17 13.49
N ARG A 67 -28.87 -3.36 14.02
CA ARG A 67 -29.97 -3.84 14.86
C ARG A 67 -30.97 -4.71 14.08
N ILE A 68 -31.26 -4.34 12.83
CA ILE A 68 -32.07 -5.17 11.91
C ILE A 68 -31.34 -6.50 11.61
N GLY A 69 -30.01 -6.46 11.55
CA GLY A 69 -29.17 -7.65 11.47
C GLY A 69 -29.27 -8.35 10.12
N LYS A 70 -29.48 -9.67 10.16
CA LYS A 70 -29.45 -10.55 8.98
C LYS A 70 -30.40 -10.10 7.85
N ALA A 71 -31.55 -9.50 8.16
CA ALA A 71 -32.49 -9.06 7.15
C ALA A 71 -31.96 -7.86 6.31
N ALA A 72 -31.03 -7.07 6.84
CA ALA A 72 -30.43 -5.94 6.13
C ALA A 72 -29.30 -6.35 5.16
N VAL A 73 -28.77 -7.57 5.27
CA VAL A 73 -27.57 -8.02 4.53
C VAL A 73 -27.79 -8.07 3.02
N PRO A 74 -28.89 -8.64 2.47
CA PRO A 74 -29.06 -8.69 1.01
C PRO A 74 -29.13 -7.29 0.36
N PRO A 75 -29.91 -6.32 0.88
CA PRO A 75 -29.87 -4.94 0.36
C PRO A 75 -28.50 -4.25 0.49
N LEU A 76 -27.74 -4.51 1.56
CA LEU A 76 -26.38 -3.98 1.71
C LEU A 76 -25.39 -4.57 0.71
N ILE A 77 -25.53 -5.87 0.40
CA ILE A 77 -24.76 -6.51 -0.67
C ILE A 77 -25.08 -5.83 -2.01
N GLU A 78 -26.36 -5.62 -2.32
CA GLU A 78 -26.75 -4.96 -3.57
C GLU A 78 -26.17 -3.55 -3.68
N GLU A 79 -26.19 -2.77 -2.61
CA GLU A 79 -25.56 -1.44 -2.59
C GLU A 79 -24.04 -1.53 -2.74
N LEU A 80 -23.39 -2.47 -2.05
CA LEU A 80 -21.95 -2.69 -2.14
C LEU A 80 -21.52 -3.08 -3.56
N GLU A 81 -22.31 -3.89 -4.28
CA GLU A 81 -22.03 -4.24 -5.68
C GLU A 81 -22.16 -3.06 -6.64
N ARG A 82 -22.99 -2.07 -6.31
CA ARG A 82 -23.25 -0.91 -7.18
C ARG A 82 -22.28 0.24 -6.96
N THR A 83 -21.81 0.43 -5.74
CA THR A 83 -21.00 1.61 -5.43
C THR A 83 -19.56 1.49 -5.93
N THR A 84 -18.99 2.62 -6.36
CA THR A 84 -17.55 2.78 -6.64
C THR A 84 -16.95 3.93 -5.85
N ALA A 85 -17.75 4.62 -5.03
CA ALA A 85 -17.31 5.78 -4.26
C ALA A 85 -16.66 5.36 -2.93
N ASP A 86 -15.58 6.04 -2.56
CA ASP A 86 -14.76 5.67 -1.39
C ASP A 86 -15.56 5.70 -0.08
N ARG A 87 -16.30 6.79 0.18
CA ARG A 87 -17.04 6.96 1.44
C ARG A 87 -18.14 5.90 1.63
N PRO A 88 -19.01 5.62 0.64
CA PRO A 88 -19.93 4.48 0.75
C PRO A 88 -19.24 3.13 0.92
N LEU A 89 -18.12 2.86 0.21
CA LEU A 89 -17.38 1.61 0.39
C LEU A 89 -16.91 1.43 1.85
N ARG A 90 -16.41 2.50 2.48
CA ARG A 90 -16.03 2.50 3.90
C ARG A 90 -17.20 2.15 4.81
N THR A 91 -18.31 2.89 4.71
CA THR A 91 -19.43 2.74 5.63
C THR A 91 -20.22 1.44 5.41
N LEU A 92 -20.28 0.94 4.17
CA LEU A 92 -20.83 -0.39 3.87
C LEU A 92 -19.95 -1.50 4.43
N GLY A 93 -18.62 -1.42 4.27
CA GLY A 93 -17.67 -2.36 4.87
C GLY A 93 -17.79 -2.39 6.39
N PHE A 94 -17.81 -1.21 7.03
CA PHE A 94 -18.05 -1.06 8.46
C PHE A 94 -19.36 -1.71 8.91
N THR A 95 -20.47 -1.42 8.23
CA THR A 95 -21.80 -1.91 8.60
C THR A 95 -21.89 -3.43 8.45
N LEU A 96 -21.35 -3.99 7.36
CA LEU A 96 -21.32 -5.43 7.14
C LEU A 96 -20.43 -6.15 8.18
N ARG A 97 -19.31 -5.54 8.58
CA ARG A 97 -18.50 -6.01 9.72
C ARG A 97 -19.33 -6.05 11.01
N ALA A 98 -20.07 -4.99 11.31
CA ALA A 98 -20.86 -4.88 12.53
C ALA A 98 -22.00 -5.91 12.59
N ILE A 99 -22.63 -6.22 11.45
CA ILE A 99 -23.67 -7.27 11.34
C ILE A 99 -23.04 -8.68 11.48
N ASN A 100 -21.82 -8.87 10.98
CA ASN A 100 -21.08 -10.12 11.06
C ASN A 100 -21.80 -11.33 10.42
N ASP A 101 -22.40 -11.15 9.24
CA ASP A 101 -23.12 -12.20 8.51
C ASP A 101 -22.28 -12.74 7.34
N PRO A 102 -21.99 -14.05 7.29
CA PRO A 102 -21.14 -14.62 6.23
C PRO A 102 -21.69 -14.54 4.81
N ARG A 103 -22.99 -14.27 4.63
CA ARG A 103 -23.57 -14.01 3.31
C ARG A 103 -22.95 -12.79 2.62
N ALA A 104 -22.34 -11.88 3.38
CA ALA A 104 -21.64 -10.71 2.85
C ALA A 104 -20.27 -11.03 2.20
N VAL A 105 -19.64 -12.16 2.56
CA VAL A 105 -18.25 -12.46 2.17
C VAL A 105 -18.04 -12.43 0.65
N PRO A 106 -18.89 -13.04 -0.19
CA PRO A 106 -18.71 -12.97 -1.65
C PRO A 106 -18.68 -11.54 -2.20
N ALA A 107 -19.53 -10.65 -1.66
CA ALA A 107 -19.63 -9.27 -2.11
C ALA A 107 -18.44 -8.43 -1.64
N LEU A 108 -17.99 -8.63 -0.39
CA LEU A 108 -16.79 -8.02 0.15
C LEU A 108 -15.55 -8.41 -0.67
N ILE A 109 -15.42 -9.69 -1.05
CA ILE A 109 -14.31 -10.15 -1.91
C ILE A 109 -14.35 -9.47 -3.29
N ARG A 110 -15.54 -9.33 -3.90
CA ARG A 110 -15.71 -8.59 -5.17
C ARG A 110 -15.47 -7.09 -5.03
N ALA A 111 -15.57 -6.53 -3.83
CA ALA A 111 -15.31 -5.12 -3.58
C ALA A 111 -13.81 -4.79 -3.49
N ILE A 112 -12.93 -5.75 -3.15
CA ILE A 112 -11.48 -5.51 -2.97
C ILE A 112 -10.87 -4.70 -4.13
N PRO A 113 -11.01 -5.08 -5.42
CA PRO A 113 -10.42 -4.30 -6.51
C PRO A 113 -10.91 -2.85 -6.59
N ARG A 114 -12.15 -2.58 -6.18
CA ARG A 114 -12.75 -1.23 -6.18
C ARG A 114 -12.30 -0.36 -5.01
N THR A 115 -11.58 -0.93 -4.03
CA THR A 115 -10.99 -0.18 -2.93
C THR A 115 -9.62 0.44 -3.27
N LEU A 116 -9.06 0.11 -4.43
CA LEU A 116 -7.88 0.80 -4.95
C LEU A 116 -8.30 2.18 -5.48
N MET A 117 -8.19 3.17 -4.59
CA MET A 117 -8.63 4.55 -4.81
C MET A 117 -7.43 5.49 -4.85
N PRO A 118 -7.60 6.73 -5.35
CA PRO A 118 -6.58 7.77 -5.21
C PRO A 118 -6.10 7.94 -3.75
N PRO A 119 -4.92 8.55 -3.53
CA PRO A 119 -4.37 8.74 -2.20
C PRO A 119 -5.39 9.33 -1.22
N GLY A 120 -5.49 8.71 -0.05
CA GLY A 120 -6.36 9.13 1.04
C GLY A 120 -5.88 8.59 2.37
N SER A 121 -6.42 9.13 3.45
CA SER A 121 -6.11 8.72 4.82
C SER A 121 -7.31 8.05 5.48
N ASP A 122 -7.03 7.38 6.60
CA ASP A 122 -8.06 7.01 7.56
C ASP A 122 -8.58 8.28 8.25
N PHE A 123 -9.83 8.27 8.73
CA PHE A 123 -10.44 9.41 9.38
C PHE A 123 -10.55 9.18 10.88
N GLY A 124 -9.89 10.04 11.68
CA GLY A 124 -10.21 10.18 13.09
C GLY A 124 -11.41 11.10 13.26
N LEU A 125 -12.52 10.56 13.73
CA LEU A 125 -13.81 11.27 13.84
C LEU A 125 -14.25 11.37 15.30
N ARG A 126 -15.03 12.40 15.63
CA ARG A 126 -15.64 12.60 16.94
C ARG A 126 -17.13 12.29 16.90
N MET A 127 -17.68 11.92 18.06
CA MET A 127 -19.12 11.68 18.23
C MET A 127 -19.58 12.10 19.63
N ASP A 128 -20.46 13.10 19.68
CA ASP A 128 -20.98 13.64 20.94
C ASP A 128 -22.09 12.78 21.55
N ASP A 129 -22.74 11.92 20.75
CA ASP A 129 -23.74 10.95 21.23
C ASP A 129 -23.03 9.74 21.85
N PRO A 130 -23.09 9.55 23.18
CA PRO A 130 -22.32 8.52 23.87
C PRO A 130 -22.74 7.10 23.49
N GLU A 131 -24.01 6.87 23.18
CA GLU A 131 -24.45 5.54 22.75
C GLU A 131 -23.96 5.22 21.35
N LEU A 132 -23.98 6.21 20.46
CA LEU A 132 -23.51 6.04 19.10
C LEU A 132 -21.99 5.89 19.05
N LEU A 133 -21.26 6.66 19.87
CA LEU A 133 -19.82 6.51 20.04
C LEU A 133 -19.46 5.11 20.56
N ALA A 134 -20.17 4.62 21.57
CA ALA A 134 -19.96 3.27 22.10
C ALA A 134 -20.21 2.19 21.03
N PHE A 135 -21.24 2.36 20.20
CA PHE A 135 -21.48 1.48 19.04
C PHE A 135 -20.32 1.53 18.03
N LEU A 136 -19.86 2.73 17.66
CA LEU A 136 -18.80 2.92 16.68
C LEU A 136 -17.48 2.30 17.16
N ARG A 137 -17.09 2.57 18.40
CA ARG A 137 -15.88 2.00 19.02
C ARG A 137 -15.91 0.49 19.13
N LYS A 138 -17.05 -0.08 19.48
CA LYS A 138 -17.21 -1.54 19.56
C LYS A 138 -16.87 -2.24 18.25
N HIS A 139 -17.08 -1.55 17.12
CA HIS A 139 -16.86 -2.09 15.78
C HIS A 139 -15.71 -1.42 15.03
N ASP A 140 -14.90 -0.61 15.70
CA ASP A 140 -13.67 -0.02 15.17
C ASP A 140 -12.64 -1.13 14.88
N LEU A 141 -11.76 -0.89 13.91
CA LEU A 141 -10.64 -1.77 13.60
C LEU A 141 -9.43 -1.52 14.51
N ASP A 142 -9.36 -0.34 15.11
CA ASP A 142 -8.29 0.05 16.01
C ASP A 142 -8.76 -0.07 17.47
N GLU A 143 -8.05 -0.85 18.27
CA GLU A 143 -8.40 -1.15 19.68
C GLU A 143 -8.04 -0.03 20.66
N GLU A 144 -7.45 1.07 20.18
CA GLU A 144 -6.94 2.16 21.02
C GLU A 144 -8.07 3.04 21.57
N ASP A 145 -8.11 3.26 22.88
CA ASP A 145 -9.00 4.26 23.48
C ASP A 145 -8.54 5.67 23.12
N ARG A 146 -9.41 6.43 22.44
CA ARG A 146 -9.13 7.79 21.97
C ARG A 146 -10.06 8.83 22.59
N GLY A 147 -10.50 8.64 23.83
CA GLY A 147 -11.23 9.66 24.60
C GLY A 147 -12.66 9.86 24.11
N ASP A 148 -12.89 10.74 23.14
CA ASP A 148 -14.19 11.02 22.48
C ASP A 148 -14.23 10.65 20.97
N GLY A 149 -13.14 10.10 20.42
CA GLY A 149 -13.03 9.75 19.00
C GLY A 149 -13.19 8.26 18.64
N PHE A 150 -13.30 7.99 17.34
CA PHE A 150 -13.24 6.68 16.69
C PHE A 150 -12.58 6.80 15.31
N HIS A 151 -12.19 5.69 14.68
CA HIS A 151 -11.68 5.67 13.32
C HIS A 151 -12.69 5.15 12.31
N LEU A 152 -12.67 5.78 11.14
CA LEU A 152 -13.19 5.19 9.92
C LEU A 152 -12.03 5.00 8.95
N GLY A 153 -11.61 3.74 8.81
CA GLY A 153 -10.51 3.36 7.94
C GLY A 153 -10.80 3.66 6.47
N ARG A 154 -9.78 3.55 5.64
CA ARG A 154 -9.91 3.52 4.17
C ARG A 154 -10.81 2.38 3.72
N SER A 155 -11.43 2.53 2.56
CA SER A 155 -12.34 1.52 2.00
C SER A 155 -11.69 0.14 1.98
N TYR A 156 -10.40 0.07 1.64
CA TYR A 156 -9.59 -1.14 1.73
C TYR A 156 -9.58 -1.76 3.14
N ARG A 157 -9.23 -0.96 4.18
CA ARG A 157 -9.19 -1.41 5.59
C ARG A 157 -10.56 -1.89 6.05
N GLU A 158 -11.63 -1.16 5.71
CA GLU A 158 -12.99 -1.51 6.13
C GLU A 158 -13.47 -2.82 5.49
N ILE A 159 -13.23 -3.01 4.19
CA ILE A 159 -13.63 -4.22 3.46
C ILE A 159 -12.83 -5.45 3.93
N THR A 160 -11.50 -5.33 4.03
CA THR A 160 -10.64 -6.42 4.48
C THR A 160 -10.82 -6.72 5.97
N GLY A 161 -11.07 -5.70 6.78
CA GLY A 161 -11.42 -5.83 8.19
C GLY A 161 -12.77 -6.55 8.39
N ALA A 162 -13.76 -6.26 7.53
CA ALA A 162 -15.03 -7.02 7.52
C ALA A 162 -14.81 -8.49 7.17
N LEU A 163 -14.02 -8.78 6.14
CA LEU A 163 -13.64 -10.16 5.78
C LEU A 163 -12.97 -10.88 6.95
N HIS A 164 -12.03 -10.22 7.61
CA HIS A 164 -11.34 -10.79 8.76
C HIS A 164 -12.27 -11.06 9.94
N ALA A 165 -13.13 -10.11 10.31
CA ALA A 165 -14.07 -10.27 11.42
C ALA A 165 -15.05 -11.42 11.19
N ILE A 166 -15.54 -11.59 9.96
CA ILE A 166 -16.51 -12.62 9.60
C ILE A 166 -15.86 -14.01 9.51
N THR A 167 -14.64 -14.09 8.98
CA THR A 167 -14.02 -15.37 8.60
C THR A 167 -12.91 -15.84 9.53
N GLY A 168 -12.37 -14.95 10.36
CA GLY A 168 -11.14 -15.17 11.13
C GLY A 168 -9.88 -15.30 10.26
N ARG A 169 -9.96 -15.10 8.94
CA ARG A 169 -8.85 -15.33 8.00
C ARG A 169 -8.16 -14.02 7.59
N ARG A 170 -6.89 -14.12 7.20
CA ARG A 170 -6.04 -13.06 6.63
C ARG A 170 -5.17 -13.61 5.50
N PHE A 171 -4.76 -12.74 4.58
CA PHE A 171 -3.88 -12.98 3.43
C PHE A 171 -2.86 -11.85 3.24
N ASN A 172 -2.25 -11.41 4.35
CA ASN A 172 -1.23 -10.36 4.41
C ASN A 172 -1.71 -9.02 3.84
N GLU A 173 -2.96 -8.66 4.11
CA GLU A 173 -3.60 -7.43 3.63
C GLU A 173 -2.82 -6.16 4.02
N ASP A 174 -2.05 -6.21 5.10
CA ASP A 174 -1.21 -5.10 5.55
C ASP A 174 -0.20 -4.63 4.48
N GLU A 175 0.16 -5.49 3.51
CA GLU A 175 1.10 -5.17 2.42
C GLU A 175 0.54 -4.14 1.41
N LEU A 176 -0.79 -4.09 1.26
CA LEU A 176 -1.45 -3.19 0.30
C LEU A 176 -1.96 -1.91 0.96
N ASN A 177 -1.79 -1.78 2.28
CA ASN A 177 -2.37 -0.68 3.05
C ASN A 177 -1.86 0.71 2.62
N PHE A 178 -0.69 0.81 1.99
CA PHE A 178 -0.13 2.09 1.54
C PHE A 178 -0.15 2.26 0.01
N ILE A 179 -0.75 1.32 -0.71
CA ILE A 179 -0.92 1.41 -2.16
C ILE A 179 -2.11 2.31 -2.46
N SER A 180 -1.91 3.24 -3.39
CA SER A 180 -2.96 4.14 -3.87
C SER A 180 -2.90 4.26 -5.38
N LEU A 181 -4.06 4.45 -6.01
CA LEU A 181 -4.18 4.55 -7.45
C LEU A 181 -3.51 5.84 -7.94
N SER A 182 -2.27 5.75 -8.37
CA SER A 182 -1.43 6.90 -8.72
C SER A 182 -0.24 6.48 -9.58
N GLY A 183 0.43 7.47 -10.17
CA GLY A 183 1.56 7.26 -11.07
C GLY A 183 1.12 6.94 -12.50
N THR A 184 2.06 6.42 -13.28
CA THR A 184 1.87 6.12 -14.70
C THR A 184 0.81 5.03 -14.93
N PRO A 185 0.28 4.87 -16.17
CA PRO A 185 -0.65 3.79 -16.48
C PRO A 185 -0.13 2.39 -16.12
N LYS A 186 1.19 2.17 -16.27
CA LYS A 186 1.85 0.91 -15.90
C LYS A 186 1.85 0.69 -14.39
N GLN A 187 2.23 1.71 -13.61
CA GLN A 187 2.19 1.64 -12.14
C GLN A 187 0.76 1.39 -11.66
N GLN A 188 -0.23 2.13 -12.19
CA GLN A 188 -1.63 1.91 -11.86
C GLN A 188 -2.13 0.51 -12.23
N TRP A 189 -1.66 -0.06 -13.34
CA TRP A 189 -1.99 -1.44 -13.70
C TRP A 189 -1.38 -2.44 -12.71
N LEU A 190 -0.12 -2.27 -12.30
CA LEU A 190 0.54 -3.11 -11.31
C LEU A 190 -0.18 -3.05 -9.94
N GLN A 191 -0.59 -1.84 -9.53
CA GLN A 191 -1.40 -1.65 -8.32
C GLN A 191 -2.73 -2.42 -8.42
N ARG A 192 -3.44 -2.32 -9.56
CA ARG A 192 -4.68 -3.08 -9.79
C ARG A 192 -4.41 -4.58 -9.76
N TRP A 193 -3.32 -5.03 -10.38
CA TRP A 193 -2.92 -6.44 -10.38
C TRP A 193 -2.76 -6.99 -8.96
N LEU A 194 -2.13 -6.24 -8.03
CA LEU A 194 -1.99 -6.65 -6.64
C LEU A 194 -3.35 -6.80 -5.92
N PHE A 195 -4.27 -5.84 -6.09
CA PHE A 195 -5.60 -5.92 -5.47
C PHE A 195 -6.46 -7.04 -6.07
N HIS A 196 -6.38 -7.27 -7.39
CA HIS A 196 -7.00 -8.43 -8.03
C HIS A 196 -6.38 -9.76 -7.55
N GLY A 197 -5.07 -9.79 -7.32
CA GLY A 197 -4.37 -10.93 -6.74
C GLY A 197 -4.90 -11.27 -5.35
N LEU A 198 -5.03 -10.28 -4.47
CA LEU A 198 -5.63 -10.46 -3.14
C LEU A 198 -7.08 -10.96 -3.23
N ALA A 199 -7.91 -10.35 -4.08
CA ALA A 199 -9.29 -10.79 -4.30
C ALA A 199 -9.36 -12.25 -4.79
N SER A 200 -8.43 -12.65 -5.65
CA SER A 200 -8.32 -14.03 -6.16
C SER A 200 -7.93 -15.01 -5.07
N ARG A 201 -6.97 -14.67 -4.19
CA ARG A 201 -6.61 -15.49 -3.02
C ARG A 201 -7.83 -15.71 -2.11
N TRP A 202 -8.58 -14.66 -1.82
CA TRP A 202 -9.82 -14.74 -1.06
C TRP A 202 -10.88 -15.60 -1.75
N ALA A 203 -11.09 -15.43 -3.06
CA ALA A 203 -12.08 -16.19 -3.81
C ALA A 203 -11.75 -17.70 -3.85
N LEU A 204 -10.47 -18.04 -4.05
CA LEU A 204 -9.98 -19.43 -4.01
C LEU A 204 -10.17 -20.06 -2.62
N TRP A 205 -9.92 -19.29 -1.55
CA TRP A 205 -10.16 -19.75 -0.19
C TRP A 205 -11.65 -19.95 0.07
N TRP A 206 -12.50 -18.97 -0.29
CA TRP A 206 -13.94 -19.07 -0.08
C TRP A 206 -14.54 -20.27 -0.81
N LYS A 207 -14.15 -20.52 -2.06
CA LYS A 207 -14.57 -21.69 -2.84
C LYS A 207 -14.37 -23.02 -2.07
N LYS A 208 -13.32 -23.10 -1.24
CA LYS A 208 -12.99 -24.29 -0.45
C LYS A 208 -13.66 -24.33 0.92
N ASN A 209 -14.04 -23.17 1.48
CA ASN A 209 -14.43 -23.05 2.89
C ASN A 209 -15.87 -22.55 3.13
N TRP A 210 -16.58 -22.04 2.12
CA TRP A 210 -17.88 -21.38 2.32
C TRP A 210 -18.92 -22.21 3.11
N ARG A 211 -18.88 -23.55 2.99
CA ARG A 211 -19.79 -24.47 3.70
C ARG A 211 -19.65 -24.43 5.22
N THR A 212 -18.54 -23.93 5.76
CA THR A 212 -18.41 -23.73 7.22
C THR A 212 -19.08 -22.44 7.70
N PHE A 213 -19.55 -21.60 6.78
CA PHE A 213 -20.05 -20.26 7.04
C PHE A 213 -21.52 -20.07 6.65
N THR A 214 -21.99 -20.81 5.65
CA THR A 214 -23.39 -20.74 5.20
C THR A 214 -23.78 -22.03 4.48
N ASP A 215 -25.04 -22.42 4.63
CA ASP A 215 -25.65 -23.55 3.90
C ASP A 215 -26.26 -23.12 2.56
N ASP A 216 -26.39 -21.81 2.31
CA ASP A 216 -27.03 -21.29 1.11
C ASP A 216 -26.03 -21.28 -0.07
N PRO A 217 -26.23 -22.13 -1.09
CA PRO A 217 -25.32 -22.23 -2.23
C PRO A 217 -25.29 -20.96 -3.09
N ALA A 218 -26.27 -20.05 -2.97
CA ALA A 218 -26.26 -18.77 -3.67
C ALA A 218 -25.04 -17.91 -3.30
N TYR A 219 -24.51 -18.07 -2.08
CA TYR A 219 -23.33 -17.36 -1.59
C TYR A 219 -22.03 -18.14 -1.79
N SER A 220 -22.04 -19.30 -2.44
CA SER A 220 -20.83 -20.10 -2.67
C SER A 220 -19.92 -19.56 -3.79
N LYS A 221 -20.52 -18.89 -4.79
CA LYS A 221 -19.84 -18.47 -6.01
C LYS A 221 -19.33 -17.04 -5.90
N ILE A 222 -18.12 -16.83 -6.40
CA ILE A 222 -17.50 -15.50 -6.54
C ILE A 222 -17.07 -15.35 -7.99
N SER A 223 -17.64 -14.35 -8.66
CA SER A 223 -17.20 -13.89 -9.97
C SER A 223 -16.43 -12.59 -9.77
N LEU A 224 -15.11 -12.64 -9.89
CA LEU A 224 -14.27 -11.45 -9.81
C LEU A 224 -14.32 -10.66 -11.12
N PRO A 225 -14.20 -9.33 -11.07
CA PRO A 225 -14.00 -8.55 -12.28
C PRO A 225 -12.70 -8.95 -12.97
N LEU A 226 -12.70 -8.88 -14.31
CA LEU A 226 -11.49 -9.07 -15.09
C LEU A 226 -10.53 -7.92 -14.79
N LEU A 227 -9.26 -8.25 -14.62
CA LEU A 227 -8.19 -7.25 -14.63
C LEU A 227 -8.06 -6.74 -16.08
N PRO A 228 -8.04 -5.42 -16.33
CA PRO A 228 -7.75 -4.88 -17.65
C PRO A 228 -6.40 -5.38 -18.17
N ASP A 229 -6.25 -5.42 -19.49
CA ASP A 229 -4.97 -5.76 -20.10
C ASP A 229 -3.87 -4.81 -19.65
N ALA A 230 -2.65 -5.33 -19.55
CA ALA A 230 -1.48 -4.51 -19.23
C ALA A 230 -1.32 -3.44 -20.31
N PRO A 231 -1.10 -2.17 -19.92
CA PRO A 231 -0.78 -1.15 -20.91
C PRO A 231 0.53 -1.50 -21.61
N PRO A 232 0.68 -1.16 -22.90
CA PRO A 232 1.95 -1.31 -23.59
C PRO A 232 3.01 -0.50 -22.85
N VAL A 233 4.18 -1.11 -22.62
CA VAL A 233 5.33 -0.43 -22.03
C VAL A 233 6.26 -0.07 -23.16
N ALA A 234 6.49 1.23 -23.37
CA ALA A 234 7.54 1.66 -24.27
C ALA A 234 8.88 1.15 -23.73
N ALA A 235 9.69 0.55 -24.59
CA ALA A 235 11.04 0.17 -24.21
C ALA A 235 11.81 1.46 -23.83
N ILE A 236 12.30 1.52 -22.60
CA ILE A 236 13.13 2.63 -22.14
C ILE A 236 14.52 2.42 -22.72
N ALA A 237 15.01 3.41 -23.47
CA ALA A 237 16.35 3.37 -24.03
C ALA A 237 17.38 3.29 -22.88
N ALA A 238 18.34 2.37 -23.00
CA ALA A 238 19.38 2.23 -21.99
C ALA A 238 20.25 3.49 -21.86
N GLU A 239 20.45 4.21 -22.98
CA GLU A 239 21.32 5.39 -23.11
C GLU A 239 20.70 6.68 -22.56
N GLN A 240 19.39 6.86 -22.71
CA GLN A 240 18.66 8.01 -22.18
C GLN A 240 17.42 7.51 -21.42
N PRO A 241 17.61 7.05 -20.17
CA PRO A 241 16.52 6.42 -19.45
C PRO A 241 15.51 7.42 -18.89
N PHE A 242 15.88 8.69 -18.73
CA PHE A 242 15.04 9.72 -18.12
C PHE A 242 14.27 10.54 -19.16
N PRO A 243 12.99 10.86 -18.92
CA PRO A 243 12.22 11.69 -19.83
C PRO A 243 12.78 13.11 -19.85
N THR A 244 12.74 13.75 -21.02
CA THR A 244 13.19 15.14 -21.23
C THR A 244 12.16 15.92 -22.04
N GLY A 245 12.14 17.25 -21.87
CA GLY A 245 11.28 18.16 -22.64
C GLY A 245 10.17 18.80 -21.81
N GLU A 246 9.46 19.76 -22.40
CA GLU A 246 8.57 20.68 -21.68
C GLU A 246 7.45 20.00 -20.86
N ASN A 247 7.10 18.76 -21.24
CA ASN A 247 6.06 17.96 -20.62
C ASN A 247 6.53 17.17 -19.39
N VAL A 248 7.83 17.08 -19.09
CA VAL A 248 8.31 16.34 -17.91
C VAL A 248 7.69 16.90 -16.63
N ARG A 249 7.26 16.01 -15.73
CA ARG A 249 6.72 16.34 -14.40
C ARG A 249 7.32 15.42 -13.35
N ALA A 250 7.52 15.95 -12.14
CA ALA A 250 7.73 15.12 -10.98
C ALA A 250 6.38 14.80 -10.31
N THR A 251 6.11 13.53 -10.05
CA THR A 251 4.84 13.06 -9.46
C THR A 251 5.09 12.09 -8.31
N GLY A 252 4.04 11.78 -7.54
CA GLY A 252 4.11 10.79 -6.45
C GLY A 252 5.22 11.07 -5.45
N SER A 253 5.27 12.29 -4.89
CA SER A 253 6.28 12.63 -3.88
C SER A 253 6.00 11.91 -2.57
N HIS A 254 6.98 11.16 -2.07
CA HIS A 254 6.96 10.51 -0.78
C HIS A 254 8.11 11.03 0.06
N ALA A 255 7.85 11.32 1.33
CA ALA A 255 8.84 11.78 2.29
C ALA A 255 8.71 10.99 3.59
N ASN A 256 9.79 10.99 4.39
CA ASN A 256 9.86 10.31 5.67
C ASN A 256 9.63 8.79 5.61
N VAL A 257 9.92 8.16 4.45
CA VAL A 257 9.87 6.71 4.32
C VAL A 257 11.07 6.14 5.06
N ILE A 258 10.86 5.16 5.95
CA ILE A 258 11.93 4.53 6.72
C ILE A 258 12.04 3.07 6.31
N LEU A 259 13.23 2.65 5.91
CA LEU A 259 13.58 1.26 5.62
C LEU A 259 14.83 0.89 6.43
N GLY A 260 14.94 -0.33 6.91
CA GLY A 260 16.15 -0.80 7.60
C GLY A 260 16.30 -2.34 7.57
N PRO A 261 17.14 -2.91 8.44
CA PRO A 261 17.29 -4.37 8.60
C PRO A 261 16.03 -5.05 9.17
N PRO A 262 15.90 -6.39 9.19
CA PRO A 262 14.81 -7.06 9.91
C PRO A 262 14.69 -6.58 11.37
N GLN A 263 13.49 -6.21 11.81
CA GLN A 263 13.22 -5.81 13.19
C GLN A 263 11.85 -6.32 13.67
N ALA A 264 11.63 -6.34 14.98
CA ALA A 264 10.44 -6.91 15.61
C ALA A 264 9.23 -5.96 15.65
N GLU A 265 9.40 -4.67 15.35
CA GLU A 265 8.36 -3.67 15.50
C GLU A 265 7.19 -3.92 14.53
N LYS A 266 5.96 -3.83 15.05
CA LYS A 266 4.73 -4.12 14.30
C LYS A 266 4.55 -3.21 13.07
N ASN A 267 4.94 -1.96 13.11
CA ASN A 267 4.70 -1.05 11.97
C ASN A 267 5.88 -0.94 11.02
N TYR A 268 6.89 -1.75 11.23
CA TYR A 268 8.13 -1.69 10.50
C TYR A 268 8.04 -2.23 9.06
N ARG A 269 8.91 -1.78 8.16
CA ARG A 269 9.00 -2.23 6.77
C ARG A 269 10.46 -2.42 6.37
N ALA A 270 10.77 -3.56 5.78
CA ALA A 270 12.11 -3.93 5.34
C ALA A 270 12.28 -3.77 3.83
N PHE A 271 11.20 -3.98 3.06
CA PHE A 271 11.20 -3.91 1.60
C PHE A 271 10.20 -2.89 1.09
N LYS A 272 10.51 -2.31 -0.07
CA LYS A 272 9.65 -1.39 -0.78
C LYS A 272 9.73 -1.60 -2.29
N ASP A 273 8.56 -1.65 -2.90
CA ASP A 273 8.32 -1.62 -4.35
C ASP A 273 7.98 -0.16 -4.70
N LEU A 274 8.82 0.46 -5.52
CA LEU A 274 8.66 1.85 -5.95
C LEU A 274 7.61 1.98 -7.05
N ASP A 275 7.34 0.93 -7.83
CA ASP A 275 6.32 0.93 -8.87
C ASP A 275 4.89 0.94 -8.30
N THR A 276 4.64 0.19 -7.23
CA THR A 276 3.30 0.06 -6.66
C THR A 276 3.12 0.78 -5.33
N GLY A 277 4.21 1.10 -4.64
CA GLY A 277 4.18 1.56 -3.24
C GLY A 277 3.94 0.43 -2.24
N ARG A 278 3.95 -0.85 -2.66
CA ARG A 278 3.86 -2.01 -1.76
C ARG A 278 5.06 -2.02 -0.80
N GLU A 279 4.78 -2.29 0.45
CA GLU A 279 5.80 -2.40 1.50
C GLU A 279 5.50 -3.60 2.37
N ILE A 280 6.54 -4.36 2.73
CA ILE A 280 6.40 -5.51 3.62
C ILE A 280 7.43 -5.48 4.74
N ARG A 281 7.10 -6.18 5.83
CA ARG A 281 8.06 -6.59 6.86
C ARG A 281 9.01 -7.65 6.29
N TRP A 282 9.98 -8.05 7.11
CA TRP A 282 10.74 -9.25 6.81
C TRP A 282 9.79 -10.46 6.61
N PRO A 283 9.82 -11.11 5.45
CA PRO A 283 8.89 -12.20 5.14
C PRO A 283 9.27 -13.45 5.92
N ALA A 284 8.27 -14.18 6.42
CA ALA A 284 8.49 -15.37 7.25
C ALA A 284 9.19 -16.53 6.52
N GLU A 285 9.18 -16.51 5.18
CA GLU A 285 9.87 -17.50 4.34
C GLU A 285 11.38 -17.26 4.21
N LEU A 286 11.86 -16.05 4.55
CA LEU A 286 13.29 -15.76 4.59
C LEU A 286 13.83 -16.03 6.00
N PRO A 287 14.90 -16.83 6.13
CA PRO A 287 15.64 -16.93 7.38
C PRO A 287 16.06 -15.55 7.90
N GLU A 288 16.14 -15.36 9.22
CA GLU A 288 16.64 -14.10 9.81
C GLU A 288 18.08 -13.79 9.36
N ALA A 289 18.88 -14.84 9.18
CA ALA A 289 20.25 -14.78 8.66
C ALA A 289 20.33 -14.89 7.12
N ALA A 290 19.23 -14.69 6.37
CA ALA A 290 19.26 -14.82 4.92
C ALA A 290 20.24 -13.81 4.31
N ALA A 291 21.14 -14.34 3.47
CA ALA A 291 22.19 -13.56 2.82
C ALA A 291 21.78 -13.11 1.41
N GLY A 292 22.64 -12.30 0.79
CA GLY A 292 22.36 -11.54 -0.43
C GLY A 292 21.62 -12.28 -1.54
N ALA A 293 22.06 -13.49 -1.93
CA ALA A 293 21.46 -14.20 -3.06
C ALA A 293 20.01 -14.65 -2.82
N GLU A 294 19.69 -15.15 -1.62
CA GLU A 294 18.33 -15.60 -1.27
C GLU A 294 17.37 -14.41 -1.21
N VAL A 295 17.83 -13.31 -0.60
CA VAL A 295 17.06 -12.08 -0.49
C VAL A 295 16.84 -11.45 -1.88
N ALA A 296 17.87 -11.41 -2.72
CA ALA A 296 17.75 -10.91 -4.09
C ALA A 296 16.77 -11.76 -4.92
N ALA A 297 16.81 -13.09 -4.80
CA ALA A 297 15.88 -13.98 -5.47
C ALA A 297 14.42 -13.80 -4.99
N PHE A 298 14.23 -13.56 -3.68
CA PHE A 298 12.93 -13.21 -3.12
C PHE A 298 12.43 -11.86 -3.67
N ALA A 299 13.27 -10.82 -3.59
CA ALA A 299 12.92 -9.49 -4.05
C ALA A 299 12.59 -9.45 -5.55
N ALA A 300 13.35 -10.17 -6.37
CA ALA A 300 13.08 -10.28 -7.80
C ALA A 300 11.77 -11.02 -8.10
N ARG A 301 11.40 -12.04 -7.31
CA ARG A 301 10.13 -12.74 -7.45
C ARG A 301 8.94 -11.89 -7.04
N GLU A 302 9.10 -11.08 -6.00
CA GLU A 302 8.05 -10.25 -5.41
C GLU A 302 8.01 -8.81 -5.95
N ASN A 303 8.90 -8.47 -6.89
CA ASN A 303 9.09 -7.15 -7.50
C ASN A 303 9.39 -6.03 -6.48
N PHE A 304 10.25 -6.31 -5.49
CA PHE A 304 10.76 -5.25 -4.62
C PHE A 304 12.00 -4.60 -5.24
N ASP A 305 12.10 -3.27 -5.10
CA ASP A 305 13.20 -2.45 -5.63
C ASP A 305 14.18 -2.04 -4.55
N LEU A 306 13.70 -1.89 -3.32
CA LEU A 306 14.47 -1.37 -2.21
C LEU A 306 14.39 -2.30 -1.01
N ARG A 307 15.51 -2.38 -0.29
CA ARG A 307 15.59 -2.97 1.04
C ARG A 307 16.44 -2.11 1.95
N GLY A 308 16.05 -1.97 3.22
CA GLY A 308 16.96 -1.44 4.23
C GLY A 308 17.90 -2.51 4.79
N VAL A 309 19.13 -2.13 5.08
CA VAL A 309 20.16 -3.04 5.63
C VAL A 309 20.97 -2.36 6.72
N GLU A 310 21.54 -3.17 7.61
CA GLU A 310 22.67 -2.73 8.42
C GLU A 310 23.94 -2.78 7.58
N TYR A 311 24.78 -1.76 7.74
CA TYR A 311 26.05 -1.62 7.06
C TYR A 311 27.11 -1.17 8.04
N GLU A 312 28.24 -1.88 8.08
CA GLU A 312 29.38 -1.54 8.93
C GLU A 312 30.54 -1.09 8.03
N PRO A 313 30.78 0.23 7.90
CA PRO A 313 31.92 0.72 7.14
C PRO A 313 33.23 0.14 7.69
N PRO A 314 34.21 -0.21 6.84
CA PRO A 314 35.53 -0.62 7.31
C PRO A 314 36.14 0.40 8.28
N GLY A 315 36.46 -0.05 9.50
CA GLY A 315 37.03 0.80 10.55
C GLY A 315 36.02 1.58 11.40
N SER A 316 34.72 1.46 11.13
CA SER A 316 33.68 1.93 12.04
C SER A 316 33.57 1.01 13.26
N ASP A 317 33.29 1.57 14.43
CA ASP A 317 32.99 0.84 15.67
C ASP A 317 31.49 0.66 15.90
N ARG A 318 30.65 1.19 15.00
CA ARG A 318 29.20 1.13 15.07
C ARG A 318 28.56 0.72 13.74
N PRO A 319 27.45 -0.03 13.78
CA PRO A 319 26.64 -0.27 12.60
C PRO A 319 25.92 1.01 12.18
N HIS A 320 25.79 1.19 10.87
CA HIS A 320 24.98 2.22 10.23
C HIS A 320 23.80 1.57 9.51
N PHE A 321 22.86 2.40 9.07
CA PHE A 321 21.80 1.95 8.16
C PHE A 321 22.10 2.41 6.75
N ALA A 322 21.80 1.54 5.80
CA ALA A 322 21.95 1.80 4.39
C ALA A 322 20.74 1.29 3.61
N LEU A 323 20.65 1.75 2.37
CA LEU A 323 19.64 1.31 1.43
C LEU A 323 20.29 0.42 0.37
N GLN A 324 19.69 -0.72 0.09
CA GLN A 324 20.10 -1.63 -0.98
C GLN A 324 19.09 -1.55 -2.13
N GLY A 325 19.57 -1.28 -3.34
CA GLY A 325 18.80 -1.41 -4.58
C GLY A 325 18.75 -2.86 -5.06
N LEU A 326 17.57 -3.33 -5.47
CA LEU A 326 17.28 -4.72 -5.81
C LEU A 326 16.85 -4.84 -7.28
N GLY A 327 17.82 -5.02 -8.17
CA GLY A 327 17.56 -5.12 -9.62
C GLY A 327 17.14 -3.81 -10.29
N MET A 328 17.41 -2.68 -9.62
CA MET A 328 17.28 -1.33 -10.18
C MET A 328 18.64 -0.82 -10.67
N ARG A 329 18.62 0.17 -11.57
CA ARG A 329 19.80 0.97 -11.91
C ARG A 329 19.73 2.30 -11.18
N ALA A 330 20.83 2.75 -10.62
CA ALA A 330 20.90 4.03 -9.93
C ALA A 330 22.21 4.75 -10.19
N TRP A 331 22.18 6.08 -10.13
CA TRP A 331 23.34 6.95 -10.29
C TRP A 331 23.34 7.99 -9.19
N GLN A 332 24.45 8.11 -8.48
CA GLN A 332 24.62 9.15 -7.48
C GLN A 332 24.82 10.50 -8.18
N VAL A 333 24.05 11.48 -7.75
CA VAL A 333 24.01 12.83 -8.33
C VAL A 333 24.16 13.90 -7.24
N GLY A 334 24.34 15.16 -7.64
CA GLY A 334 24.42 16.28 -6.70
C GLY A 334 23.18 16.36 -5.79
N ASN A 335 23.38 16.64 -4.50
CA ASN A 335 22.28 16.66 -3.53
C ASN A 335 21.24 17.75 -3.82
N ASP A 336 21.67 18.90 -4.36
CA ASP A 336 20.82 20.01 -4.77
C ASP A 336 19.88 19.64 -5.93
N LEU A 337 20.25 18.63 -6.73
CA LEU A 337 19.47 18.17 -7.87
C LEU A 337 18.06 17.70 -7.48
N TYR A 338 17.87 17.17 -6.27
CA TYR A 338 16.56 16.71 -5.80
C TYR A 338 15.47 17.79 -5.95
N GLY A 339 15.81 19.05 -5.61
CA GLY A 339 14.88 20.18 -5.69
C GLY A 339 14.64 20.70 -7.11
N ARG A 340 15.60 20.53 -8.02
CA ARG A 340 15.63 21.18 -9.34
C ARG A 340 15.48 20.23 -10.54
N ILE A 341 15.53 18.91 -10.33
CA ILE A 341 15.56 17.91 -11.41
C ILE A 341 14.45 18.07 -12.45
N GLU A 342 13.23 18.40 -12.02
CA GLU A 342 12.12 18.61 -12.96
C GLU A 342 12.40 19.77 -13.92
N ALA A 343 12.91 20.89 -13.40
CA ALA A 343 13.23 22.06 -14.22
C ALA A 343 14.38 21.76 -15.19
N ASP A 344 15.40 21.03 -14.74
CA ASP A 344 16.54 20.65 -15.58
C ASP A 344 16.09 19.71 -16.72
N LEU A 345 15.32 18.65 -16.42
CA LEU A 345 14.80 17.72 -17.44
C LEU A 345 13.83 18.40 -18.42
N ARG A 346 13.01 19.35 -17.95
CA ARG A 346 12.15 20.15 -18.83
C ARG A 346 12.94 21.01 -19.81
N ALA A 347 14.13 21.47 -19.40
CA ALA A 347 15.06 22.20 -20.25
C ALA A 347 15.94 21.28 -21.12
N GLY A 348 15.69 19.96 -21.15
CA GLY A 348 16.50 18.99 -21.88
C GLY A 348 17.88 18.74 -21.27
N LYS A 349 18.11 19.16 -20.02
CA LYS A 349 19.37 18.98 -19.31
C LYS A 349 19.30 17.69 -18.50
N VAL A 350 19.88 16.62 -19.05
CA VAL A 350 20.07 15.37 -18.32
C VAL A 350 21.35 15.51 -17.48
N PRO A 351 21.31 15.22 -16.18
CA PRO A 351 22.50 15.18 -15.34
C PRO A 351 23.51 14.14 -15.82
N ASP A 352 24.79 14.37 -15.57
CA ASP A 352 25.82 13.38 -15.83
C ASP A 352 25.55 12.10 -15.00
N LEU A 353 25.58 10.95 -15.68
CA LEU A 353 25.34 9.63 -15.11
C LEU A 353 26.65 8.83 -14.95
N ASP A 354 27.74 9.54 -14.65
CA ASP A 354 29.11 9.02 -14.57
C ASP A 354 29.41 8.29 -13.25
N ARG A 355 28.55 8.44 -12.23
CA ARG A 355 28.66 7.81 -10.91
C ARG A 355 27.56 6.76 -10.70
N PRO A 356 27.67 5.56 -11.31
CA PRO A 356 26.72 4.50 -11.04
C PRO A 356 26.77 4.13 -9.55
N ALA A 357 25.62 4.14 -8.89
CA ALA A 357 25.48 3.55 -7.57
C ALA A 357 25.42 2.03 -7.76
N GLY A 358 26.27 1.30 -7.05
CA GLY A 358 26.21 -0.16 -7.03
C GLY A 358 24.92 -0.67 -6.38
N GLU A 359 24.97 -1.86 -5.78
CA GLU A 359 23.80 -2.35 -5.02
C GLU A 359 23.50 -1.49 -3.78
N MET A 360 24.51 -0.83 -3.20
CA MET A 360 24.35 0.02 -2.03
C MET A 360 24.11 1.47 -2.44
N LEU A 361 22.94 1.99 -2.09
CA LEU A 361 22.55 3.39 -2.29
C LEU A 361 22.98 4.20 -1.06
N VAL A 362 24.29 4.43 -0.97
CA VAL A 362 24.99 5.20 0.06
C VAL A 362 25.91 6.21 -0.62
N ASP A 363 26.25 7.32 0.03
CA ASP A 363 27.27 8.24 -0.49
C ASP A 363 28.57 7.47 -0.75
N LEU A 364 29.04 7.45 -1.99
CA LEU A 364 30.27 6.79 -2.41
C LEU A 364 31.30 7.85 -2.76
N ASP A 365 32.43 7.89 -2.05
CA ASP A 365 33.57 8.71 -2.45
C ASP A 365 34.21 8.10 -3.71
N PRO A 366 34.14 8.77 -4.88
CA PRO A 366 34.67 8.22 -6.12
C PRO A 366 36.20 8.09 -6.12
N ALA A 367 36.91 8.85 -5.28
CA ALA A 367 38.37 8.80 -5.21
C ALA A 367 38.88 7.57 -4.46
N THR A 368 38.18 7.19 -3.38
CA THR A 368 38.60 6.08 -2.50
C THR A 368 37.77 4.81 -2.69
N GLY A 369 36.58 4.91 -3.29
CA GLY A 369 35.60 3.84 -3.33
C GLY A 369 34.95 3.54 -1.98
N ALA A 370 35.15 4.40 -0.97
CA ALA A 370 34.61 4.22 0.36
C ALA A 370 33.15 4.70 0.44
N TYR A 371 32.32 3.96 1.18
CA TYR A 371 30.95 4.36 1.50
C TYR A 371 30.89 5.18 2.78
N HIS A 372 30.13 6.29 2.74
CA HIS A 372 29.87 7.20 3.84
C HIS A 372 28.39 7.19 4.23
N PRO A 373 27.91 6.18 5.00
CA PRO A 373 26.50 6.08 5.37
C PRO A 373 26.00 7.20 6.28
N GLU A 374 26.89 8.01 6.84
CA GLU A 374 26.58 9.23 7.59
C GLU A 374 26.26 10.43 6.69
N ASN A 375 26.48 10.33 5.37
CA ASN A 375 26.33 11.45 4.44
C ASN A 375 25.02 11.41 3.68
N LYS A 376 24.46 12.59 3.43
CA LYS A 376 23.33 12.78 2.52
C LYS A 376 23.76 12.43 1.10
N ALA A 377 22.95 11.62 0.43
CA ALA A 377 23.14 11.25 -0.97
C ALA A 377 21.81 11.31 -1.73
N THR A 378 21.89 11.71 -2.99
CA THR A 378 20.78 11.72 -3.94
C THR A 378 21.10 10.79 -5.11
N PHE A 379 20.10 10.05 -5.56
CA PHE A 379 20.20 9.08 -6.62
C PHE A 379 19.11 9.31 -7.65
N LEU A 380 19.48 9.38 -8.93
CA LEU A 380 18.54 9.10 -10.01
C LEU A 380 18.41 7.59 -10.17
N PHE A 381 17.21 7.09 -10.47
CA PHE A 381 16.99 5.65 -10.57
C PHE A 381 16.05 5.25 -11.70
N VAL A 382 16.17 3.97 -12.11
CA VAL A 382 15.27 3.25 -13.00
C VAL A 382 15.00 1.87 -12.39
N THR A 383 13.74 1.56 -12.08
CA THR A 383 13.33 0.23 -11.58
C THR A 383 13.41 -0.82 -12.67
N ARG A 384 13.23 -2.09 -12.32
CA ARG A 384 13.23 -3.20 -13.28
C ARG A 384 12.08 -3.08 -14.29
N GLU A 385 10.97 -2.52 -13.84
CA GLU A 385 9.74 -2.28 -14.59
C GLU A 385 9.81 -1.00 -15.43
N GLY A 386 10.88 -0.22 -15.26
CA GLY A 386 11.18 0.99 -16.02
C GLY A 386 10.72 2.28 -15.36
N THR A 387 10.18 2.26 -14.15
CA THR A 387 9.82 3.50 -13.47
C THR A 387 11.07 4.30 -13.17
N THR A 388 11.06 5.58 -13.58
CA THR A 388 12.17 6.49 -13.32
C THR A 388 11.84 7.47 -12.21
N GLY A 389 12.85 7.85 -11.45
CA GLY A 389 12.66 8.78 -10.35
C GLY A 389 13.97 9.33 -9.79
N ILE A 390 13.80 10.13 -8.75
CA ILE A 390 14.90 10.62 -7.93
C ILE A 390 14.61 10.28 -6.46
N LEU A 391 15.63 9.81 -5.75
CA LEU A 391 15.59 9.39 -4.36
C LEU A 391 16.68 10.13 -3.59
N GLN A 392 16.40 10.55 -2.36
CA GLN A 392 17.38 11.18 -1.48
C GLN A 392 17.30 10.57 -0.08
N LEU A 393 18.48 10.32 0.49
CA LEU A 393 18.64 9.94 1.89
C LEU A 393 18.51 11.20 2.77
N THR A 394 17.63 11.22 3.75
CA THR A 394 17.33 12.43 4.54
C THR A 394 17.68 12.34 6.01
N GLY A 395 17.80 11.12 6.56
CA GLY A 395 18.17 10.93 7.95
C GLY A 395 18.50 9.48 8.30
N LEU A 396 19.11 9.28 9.46
CA LEU A 396 19.35 7.99 10.10
C LEU A 396 18.51 7.91 11.36
N VAL A 397 17.53 7.02 11.36
CA VAL A 397 16.70 6.76 12.54
C VAL A 397 17.39 5.74 13.40
N THR A 398 18.08 6.20 14.44
CA THR A 398 18.91 5.35 15.31
C THR A 398 18.21 4.99 16.62
N GLU A 399 17.21 5.78 17.00
CA GLU A 399 16.44 5.60 18.23
C GLU A 399 14.93 5.57 17.92
N LEU A 400 14.17 4.88 18.77
CA LEU A 400 12.71 4.91 18.69
C LEU A 400 12.15 6.17 19.37
N PHE A 401 10.99 6.63 18.90
CA PHE A 401 10.26 7.71 19.57
C PHE A 401 9.95 7.35 21.02
N ARG A 402 10.04 8.36 21.86
CA ARG A 402 9.59 8.36 23.25
C ARG A 402 8.26 9.12 23.35
N PRO A 403 7.46 8.92 24.42
CA PRO A 403 6.20 9.64 24.60
C PRO A 403 6.35 11.17 24.48
N GLU A 404 7.46 11.74 24.95
CA GLU A 404 7.75 13.17 24.89
C GLU A 404 8.07 13.72 23.49
N ASP A 405 8.37 12.84 22.52
CA ASP A 405 8.63 13.21 21.13
C ASP A 405 7.32 13.41 20.34
N LEU A 406 6.22 12.79 20.79
CA LEU A 406 4.92 12.84 20.11
C LEU A 406 4.27 14.21 20.28
N GLY A 407 3.78 14.80 19.18
CA GLY A 407 3.09 16.09 19.18
C GLY A 407 4.02 17.31 19.14
N ARG A 408 5.34 17.13 19.08
CA ARG A 408 6.26 18.24 18.82
C ARG A 408 6.19 18.66 17.34
N PRO A 409 6.23 19.96 17.03
CA PRO A 409 6.34 20.41 15.64
C PRO A 409 7.64 19.89 15.05
N LEU A 410 7.59 19.50 13.77
CA LEU A 410 8.79 19.26 12.98
C LEU A 410 9.56 20.59 12.90
N VAL A 411 10.77 20.58 13.45
CA VAL A 411 11.70 21.70 13.28
C VAL A 411 12.24 21.59 11.85
N GLU A 412 11.99 22.61 11.03
CA GLU A 412 12.62 22.71 9.71
C GLU A 412 14.11 22.94 9.90
N ASP A 413 14.91 22.19 9.14
CA ASP A 413 16.35 22.38 9.16
C ASP A 413 16.75 23.56 8.29
N PRO A 414 17.86 24.22 8.63
CA PRO A 414 18.48 25.16 7.71
C PRO A 414 18.85 24.45 6.39
N PRO A 415 18.81 25.16 5.26
CA PRO A 415 19.23 24.60 3.97
C PRO A 415 20.70 24.16 4.02
N ASP A 416 21.02 23.07 3.32
CA ASP A 416 22.40 22.59 3.23
C ASP A 416 23.29 23.65 2.55
N PRO A 417 24.53 23.85 3.03
CA PRO A 417 25.46 24.73 2.35
C PRO A 417 25.81 24.18 0.95
N PRO A 418 25.85 25.02 -0.09
CA PRO A 418 26.12 24.57 -1.46
C PRO A 418 27.52 23.95 -1.58
N GLY A 419 27.62 22.85 -2.33
CA GLY A 419 28.89 22.20 -2.67
C GLY A 419 29.56 21.40 -1.55
N ARG A 420 28.89 21.19 -0.41
CA ARG A 420 29.36 20.29 0.66
C ARG A 420 28.41 19.13 0.85
N THR A 421 28.97 17.95 1.06
CA THR A 421 28.20 16.80 1.55
C THR A 421 27.70 17.11 2.96
N ALA A 422 26.39 17.25 3.10
CA ALA A 422 25.77 17.45 4.40
C ALA A 422 25.64 16.10 5.11
N PRO A 423 25.91 16.02 6.42
CA PRO A 423 25.64 14.80 7.18
C PRO A 423 24.12 14.53 7.22
N LEU A 424 23.76 13.25 7.25
CA LEU A 424 22.41 12.80 7.58
C LEU A 424 22.09 13.16 9.03
N LYS A 425 20.85 13.59 9.25
CA LYS A 425 20.36 13.87 10.59
C LYS A 425 20.21 12.57 11.36
N LEU A 426 20.70 12.52 12.58
CA LEU A 426 20.33 11.47 13.52
C LEU A 426 18.96 11.83 14.10
N THR A 427 17.96 10.97 13.88
CA THR A 427 16.59 11.23 14.31
C THR A 427 16.02 10.07 15.12
N ARG A 428 14.92 10.35 15.82
CA ARG A 428 14.03 9.35 16.37
C ARG A 428 12.87 9.09 15.43
N GLY A 429 12.36 7.86 15.43
CA GLY A 429 11.23 7.48 14.59
C GLY A 429 10.48 6.28 15.15
N PHE A 430 9.45 5.82 14.43
CA PHE A 430 8.69 4.64 14.83
C PHE A 430 9.45 3.32 14.61
N SER A 431 10.55 3.36 13.88
CA SER A 431 11.43 2.24 13.60
C SER A 431 12.83 2.71 13.27
N ARG A 432 13.84 1.87 13.49
CA ARG A 432 15.21 2.20 13.12
C ARG A 432 15.43 1.98 11.62
N GLY A 433 16.36 2.71 11.01
CA GLY A 433 16.65 2.56 9.59
C GLY A 433 17.16 3.84 8.93
N ILE A 434 17.26 3.78 7.60
CA ILE A 434 17.52 4.92 6.75
C ILE A 434 16.20 5.59 6.38
N GLN A 435 16.13 6.91 6.57
CA GLN A 435 15.01 7.73 6.16
C GLN A 435 15.27 8.27 4.75
N ILE A 436 14.27 8.15 3.88
CA ILE A 436 14.35 8.58 2.48
C ILE A 436 13.16 9.44 2.07
N GLN A 437 13.36 10.19 1.00
CA GLN A 437 12.31 10.78 0.19
C GLN A 437 12.56 10.48 -1.28
N TYR A 438 11.50 10.38 -2.07
CA TYR A 438 11.60 10.16 -3.50
C TYR A 438 10.40 10.73 -4.25
N LYS A 439 10.57 10.91 -5.55
CA LYS A 439 9.50 11.27 -6.50
C LYS A 439 9.78 10.66 -7.86
N PHE A 440 8.73 10.40 -8.63
CA PHE A 440 8.81 9.83 -9.96
C PHE A 440 8.97 10.90 -11.01
N LEU A 441 9.63 10.55 -12.12
CA LEU A 441 9.84 11.43 -13.26
C LEU A 441 9.08 10.83 -14.45
N VAL A 442 8.12 11.59 -14.97
CA VAL A 442 7.20 11.11 -16.02
C VAL A 442 7.07 12.15 -17.13
N GLU A 443 6.76 11.71 -18.34
CA GLU A 443 6.40 12.59 -19.44
C GLU A 443 4.91 12.94 -19.36
N GLY A 444 4.59 14.24 -19.30
CA GLY A 444 3.23 14.74 -19.18
C GLY A 444 2.33 14.29 -20.34
N GLY A 445 1.09 13.94 -20.00
CA GLY A 445 0.13 13.32 -20.93
C GLY A 445 -0.09 11.83 -20.66
N GLN A 446 0.79 11.18 -19.89
CA GLN A 446 0.60 9.79 -19.45
C GLN A 446 -0.29 9.66 -18.20
N ASP A 447 -0.49 10.73 -17.42
CA ASP A 447 -1.22 10.71 -16.14
C ASP A 447 -2.73 11.00 -16.25
N ARG A 448 -3.29 11.16 -17.45
CA ARG A 448 -4.70 11.52 -17.65
C ARG A 448 -5.62 10.32 -17.89
#